data_AF-A0A3R6KSP7-F1
#
_entry.id   AF-A0A3R6KSP7-F1
#
_cell.length_a   1.000
_cell.length_b   1.000
_cell.length_c   1.000
_cell.angle_alpha   90.00
_cell.angle_beta   90.00
_cell.angle_gamma   90.00
#
_symmetry.space_group_name_H-M   'P 1'
#
loop_
_entity.id
_entity.type
_entity.pdbx_description
1 polymer ?
#
loop_
_entity_poly.entity_id
_entity_poly.type
_entity_poly.pdbx_seq_one_letter_code
_entity_poly.pdbx_strand_id
1 'polypeptide(L)'
;MDYVLTNGKDYVIENPQKPGEYLHTTYSVNAKKFTYQSARAFKNRAREKYSWVKDYYLVEAESYEVPKNQHSLNYKGNADVYIGSNDIEFDEKILDQIYEEAHNIIGLAGWDMNQLNTYYNILNSALSKYDCAETDIVHALQGYKEKHGKKPQAHKMAKIGYLLEDVRGKHKRIKQPIRYVQVMQDALSKNYSIGKLKEELSKVTNVGYRGRTEYYKAVLNILG
;
A
#
# COMPACT_ATOMS: atom_id res chain seq x y z
N MET A 1 5.81 -40.74 2.69
CA MET A 1 6.83 -41.11 3.69
C MET A 1 6.23 -42.13 4.62
N ASP A 2 6.85 -43.30 4.68
CA ASP A 2 6.41 -44.43 5.50
C ASP A 2 7.20 -44.45 6.81
N TYR A 3 6.51 -44.78 7.89
CA TYR A 3 7.05 -44.77 9.24
C TYR A 3 6.87 -46.14 9.90
N VAL A 4 7.81 -46.49 10.77
CA VAL A 4 7.78 -47.68 11.61
C VAL A 4 7.78 -47.28 13.09
N LEU A 5 7.11 -48.08 13.92
CA LEU A 5 7.12 -47.91 15.36
C LEU A 5 8.16 -48.85 15.96
N THR A 6 9.12 -48.30 16.71
CA THR A 6 10.20 -49.08 17.33
C THR A 6 10.67 -48.50 18.66
N ASN A 7 11.10 -49.34 19.60
CA ASN A 7 11.82 -48.92 20.81
C ASN A 7 13.36 -49.01 20.64
N GLY A 8 13.85 -49.26 19.42
CA GLY A 8 15.27 -49.47 19.10
C GLY A 8 15.74 -50.93 19.17
N LYS A 9 14.91 -51.86 19.68
CA LYS A 9 15.18 -53.30 19.72
C LYS A 9 14.08 -54.13 19.05
N ASP A 10 12.84 -53.72 19.26
CA ASP A 10 11.63 -54.34 18.77
C ASP A 10 10.87 -53.37 17.84
N TYR A 11 10.12 -53.96 16.92
CA TYR A 11 9.30 -53.29 15.92
C TYR A 11 7.87 -53.83 16.01
N VAL A 12 6.91 -53.02 15.56
CA VAL A 12 5.51 -53.47 15.42
C VAL A 12 5.36 -54.24 14.10
N ILE A 13 4.84 -55.47 14.18
CA ILE A 13 4.42 -56.27 13.01
C ILE A 13 2.92 -56.53 13.07
N GLU A 14 2.28 -56.61 11.91
CA GLU A 14 0.91 -57.10 11.80
C GLU A 14 0.90 -58.64 11.75
N ASN A 15 0.08 -59.26 12.61
CA ASN A 15 0.00 -60.71 12.73
C ASN A 15 -0.41 -61.34 11.39
N PRO A 16 0.46 -62.16 10.75
CA PRO A 16 0.17 -62.78 9.47
C PRO A 16 -1.03 -63.75 9.50
N GLN A 17 -1.36 -64.28 10.68
CA GLN A 17 -2.45 -65.25 10.87
C GLN A 17 -3.78 -64.58 11.25
N LYS A 18 -3.74 -63.33 11.73
CA LYS A 18 -4.92 -62.55 12.13
C LYS A 18 -4.75 -61.08 11.72
N PRO A 19 -5.17 -60.72 10.50
CA PRO A 19 -5.12 -59.34 10.03
C PRO A 19 -5.79 -58.38 11.02
N GLY A 20 -5.16 -57.23 11.29
CA GLY A 20 -5.60 -56.26 12.29
C GLY A 20 -5.14 -56.51 13.74
N GLU A 21 -4.44 -57.61 14.02
CA GLU A 21 -3.74 -57.83 15.30
C GLU A 21 -2.26 -57.46 15.17
N TYR A 22 -1.68 -56.80 16.18
CA TYR A 22 -0.29 -56.33 16.15
C TYR A 22 0.56 -57.00 17.24
N LEU A 23 1.80 -57.33 16.90
CA LEU A 23 2.76 -58.01 17.76
C LEU A 23 4.11 -57.31 17.74
N HIS A 24 4.98 -57.67 18.68
CA HIS A 24 6.40 -57.28 18.65
C HIS A 24 7.18 -58.23 17.73
N THR A 25 8.18 -57.70 17.03
CA THR A 25 9.17 -58.48 16.28
C THR A 25 10.53 -57.82 16.43
N THR A 26 11.60 -58.61 16.45
CA THR A 26 12.97 -58.09 16.39
C THR A 26 13.46 -57.86 14.96
N TYR A 27 12.69 -58.31 13.95
CA TYR A 27 13.05 -58.18 12.53
C TYR A 27 12.51 -56.88 11.92
N SER A 28 13.40 -55.92 11.67
CA SER A 28 13.07 -54.62 11.06
C SER A 28 12.45 -54.72 9.66
N VAL A 29 12.83 -55.76 8.90
CA VAL A 29 12.34 -56.01 7.52
C VAL A 29 10.85 -56.34 7.50
N ASN A 30 10.34 -56.96 8.57
CA ASN A 30 8.94 -57.35 8.68
C ASN A 30 8.11 -56.31 9.45
N ALA A 31 8.68 -55.15 9.77
CA ALA A 31 7.98 -54.10 10.47
C ALA A 31 6.82 -53.56 9.63
N LYS A 32 5.67 -53.36 10.28
CA LYS A 32 4.52 -52.74 9.64
C LYS A 32 4.85 -51.29 9.32
N LYS A 33 4.72 -50.95 8.04
CA LYS A 33 4.79 -49.57 7.56
C LYS A 33 3.46 -48.87 7.81
N PHE A 34 3.53 -47.71 8.43
CA PHE A 34 2.41 -46.83 8.75
C PHE A 34 2.61 -45.48 8.09
N THR A 35 1.51 -44.76 7.87
CA THR A 35 1.56 -43.31 7.67
C THR A 35 1.77 -42.61 9.02
N TYR A 36 2.34 -41.39 9.03
CA TYR A 36 2.53 -40.62 10.27
C TYR A 36 1.24 -40.50 11.12
N GLN A 37 0.11 -40.21 10.45
CA GLN A 37 -1.19 -40.08 11.11
C GLN A 37 -1.72 -41.41 11.67
N SER A 38 -1.56 -42.52 10.94
CA SER A 38 -2.04 -43.83 11.37
C SER A 38 -1.20 -44.39 12.52
N ALA A 39 0.13 -44.23 12.49
CA ALA A 39 0.99 -44.62 13.59
C ALA A 39 0.73 -43.81 14.86
N ARG A 40 0.55 -42.48 14.73
CA ARG A 40 0.20 -41.61 15.85
C ARG A 40 -1.16 -42.00 16.44
N ALA A 41 -2.15 -42.29 15.60
CA ALA A 41 -3.46 -42.74 16.06
C ALA A 41 -3.39 -44.11 16.76
N PHE A 42 -2.62 -45.06 16.22
CA PHE A 42 -2.43 -46.39 16.81
C PHE A 42 -1.76 -46.30 18.18
N LYS A 43 -0.68 -45.51 18.31
CA LYS A 43 0.01 -45.30 19.57
C LYS A 43 -0.87 -44.60 20.62
N ASN A 44 -1.54 -43.51 20.24
CA ASN A 44 -2.32 -42.68 21.17
C ASN A 44 -3.65 -43.33 21.58
N ARG A 45 -4.22 -44.20 20.74
CA ARG A 45 -5.46 -44.95 21.02
C ARG A 45 -5.20 -46.43 21.31
N ALA A 46 -3.97 -46.78 21.68
CA ALA A 46 -3.60 -48.14 22.03
C ALA A 46 -4.48 -48.62 23.20
N ARG A 47 -5.34 -49.61 22.92
CA ARG A 47 -6.11 -50.33 23.93
C ARG A 47 -5.14 -51.04 24.89
N GLU A 48 -5.61 -51.48 26.05
CA GLU A 48 -4.78 -52.15 27.07
C GLU A 48 -3.88 -53.26 26.50
N LYS A 49 -4.41 -54.03 25.54
CA LYS A 49 -3.71 -55.06 24.75
C LYS A 49 -2.44 -54.58 24.01
N TYR A 50 -2.39 -53.30 23.62
CA TYR A 50 -1.28 -52.69 22.88
C TYR A 50 -0.56 -51.60 23.69
N SER A 51 -0.71 -51.62 25.02
CA SER A 51 -0.08 -50.66 25.93
C SER A 51 1.45 -50.59 25.77
N TRP A 52 2.08 -51.69 25.38
CA TRP A 52 3.52 -51.80 25.08
C TRP A 52 4.00 -50.88 23.94
N VAL A 53 3.11 -50.44 23.03
CA VAL A 53 3.46 -49.53 21.93
C VAL A 53 3.64 -48.09 22.41
N LYS A 54 3.19 -47.75 23.63
CA LYS A 54 3.28 -46.37 24.17
C LYS A 54 4.72 -45.88 24.31
N ASP A 55 5.67 -46.79 24.49
CA ASP A 55 7.09 -46.47 24.65
C ASP A 55 7.86 -46.51 23.32
N TYR A 56 7.19 -46.74 22.19
CA TYR A 56 7.82 -46.85 20.88
C TYR A 56 7.93 -45.47 20.21
N TYR A 57 9.05 -45.22 19.55
CA TYR A 57 9.35 -44.05 18.73
C TYR A 57 8.85 -44.25 17.30
N LEU A 58 8.57 -43.14 16.62
CA LEU A 58 8.13 -43.15 15.22
C LEU A 58 9.32 -42.84 14.32
N VAL A 59 9.84 -43.81 13.59
CA VAL A 59 11.05 -43.61 12.78
C VAL A 59 10.70 -43.73 11.30
N GLU A 60 11.38 -42.99 10.43
CA GLU A 60 11.25 -43.16 8.98
C GLU A 60 11.71 -44.55 8.56
N ALA A 61 10.95 -45.22 7.70
CA ALA A 61 11.19 -46.60 7.30
C ALA A 61 12.47 -46.79 6.45
N GLU A 62 13.14 -45.72 6.04
CA GLU A 62 14.40 -45.78 5.28
C GLU A 62 15.64 -45.76 6.19
N SER A 63 15.63 -44.98 7.28
CA SER A 63 16.80 -44.87 8.16
C SER A 63 16.78 -45.89 9.29
N TYR A 64 15.60 -46.26 9.82
CA TYR A 64 15.45 -47.06 11.05
C TYR A 64 16.21 -46.50 12.27
N GLU A 65 16.78 -45.30 12.17
CA GLU A 65 17.53 -44.63 13.24
C GLU A 65 16.59 -43.74 14.07
N VAL A 66 16.57 -43.96 15.39
CA VAL A 66 15.85 -43.07 16.31
C VAL A 66 16.58 -41.73 16.37
N PRO A 67 15.98 -40.60 15.91
CA PRO A 67 16.65 -39.31 15.97
C PRO A 67 16.91 -38.91 17.43
N LYS A 68 18.12 -38.44 17.74
CA LYS A 68 18.54 -38.07 19.11
C LYS A 68 17.65 -37.03 19.80
N ASN A 69 16.89 -36.25 19.03
CA ASN A 69 16.03 -35.17 19.49
C ASN A 69 14.54 -35.41 19.20
N GLN A 70 14.08 -36.67 19.18
CA GLN A 70 12.68 -36.92 18.90
C GLN A 70 11.81 -36.57 20.10
N HIS A 71 11.06 -35.47 20.00
CA HIS A 71 10.04 -35.10 20.97
C HIS A 71 9.03 -36.24 21.15
N SER A 72 8.54 -36.44 22.38
CA SER A 72 7.45 -37.40 22.61
C SER A 72 6.27 -37.11 21.67
N LEU A 73 5.57 -38.13 21.19
CA LEU A 73 4.38 -37.96 20.32
C LEU A 73 3.22 -37.20 21.00
N ASN A 74 3.35 -36.96 22.32
CA ASN A 74 2.48 -36.14 23.15
C ASN A 74 2.88 -34.65 23.18
N TYR A 75 4.01 -34.29 22.58
CA TYR A 75 4.45 -32.90 22.43
C TYR A 75 3.48 -32.17 21.50
N LYS A 76 2.87 -31.10 22.01
CA LYS A 76 1.91 -30.22 21.30
C LYS A 76 2.48 -28.82 21.06
N GLY A 77 3.79 -28.63 21.26
CA GLY A 77 4.42 -27.32 21.11
C GLY A 77 4.86 -27.05 19.67
N ASN A 78 5.00 -25.78 19.34
CA ASN A 78 5.55 -25.30 18.06
C ASN A 78 7.07 -25.06 18.15
N ALA A 79 7.79 -25.78 19.02
CA ALA A 79 9.24 -25.66 19.01
C ALA A 79 9.79 -26.09 17.64
N ASP A 80 10.83 -25.38 17.22
CA ASP A 80 11.62 -25.67 16.03
C ASP A 80 10.86 -25.59 14.69
N VAL A 81 9.67 -24.95 14.68
CA VAL A 81 8.83 -24.81 13.47
C VAL A 81 9.49 -23.99 12.37
N TYR A 82 10.42 -23.09 12.70
CA TYR A 82 11.15 -22.25 11.73
C TYR A 82 12.63 -22.60 11.65
N ILE A 83 12.99 -23.88 11.81
CA ILE A 83 14.39 -24.34 11.71
C ILE A 83 14.60 -25.10 10.39
N GLY A 84 15.72 -24.85 9.72
CA GLY A 84 16.16 -25.57 8.53
C GLY A 84 15.25 -25.29 7.33
N SER A 85 14.66 -26.33 6.75
CA SER A 85 13.79 -26.21 5.55
C SER A 85 12.46 -25.50 5.80
N ASN A 86 12.08 -25.29 7.06
CA ASN A 86 10.86 -24.57 7.44
C ASN A 86 11.15 -23.13 7.89
N ASP A 87 12.41 -22.69 7.82
CA ASP A 87 12.79 -21.30 8.11
C ASP A 87 12.15 -20.33 7.10
N ILE A 88 11.87 -19.12 7.55
CA ILE A 88 11.30 -18.06 6.72
C ILE A 88 12.42 -17.07 6.42
N GLU A 89 12.86 -17.04 5.16
CA GLU A 89 13.78 -16.00 4.70
C GLU A 89 13.06 -14.65 4.71
N PHE A 90 13.42 -13.81 5.67
CA PHE A 90 12.85 -12.47 5.84
C PHE A 90 13.86 -11.40 5.42
N ASP A 91 13.49 -10.59 4.44
CA ASP A 91 14.29 -9.43 4.05
C ASP A 91 14.11 -8.30 5.07
N GLU A 92 15.07 -8.20 5.99
CA GLU A 92 15.07 -7.17 7.04
C GLU A 92 15.05 -5.73 6.49
N LYS A 93 15.40 -5.51 5.21
CA LYS A 93 15.31 -4.18 4.57
C LYS A 93 13.89 -3.61 4.59
N ILE A 94 12.86 -4.46 4.67
CA ILE A 94 11.46 -4.02 4.78
C ILE A 94 11.27 -3.21 6.06
N LEU A 95 12.00 -3.52 7.14
CA LEU A 95 11.93 -2.78 8.40
C LEU A 95 12.41 -1.35 8.20
N ASP A 96 13.57 -1.17 7.57
CA ASP A 96 14.15 0.15 7.27
C ASP A 96 13.23 0.99 6.39
N GLN A 97 12.65 0.37 5.36
CA GLN A 97 11.69 1.04 4.47
C GLN A 97 10.44 1.54 5.23
N ILE A 98 9.93 0.75 6.18
CA ILE A 98 8.80 1.15 7.03
C ILE A 98 9.20 2.32 7.94
N TYR A 99 10.40 2.26 8.54
CA TYR A 99 10.89 3.34 9.40
C TYR A 99 11.07 4.66 8.64
N GLU A 100 11.64 4.61 7.44
CA GLU A 100 11.82 5.78 6.58
C GLU A 100 10.46 6.40 6.19
N GLU A 101 9.51 5.58 5.72
CA GLU A 101 8.19 6.08 5.33
C GLU A 101 7.43 6.68 6.52
N ALA A 102 7.50 6.05 7.70
CA ALA A 102 6.88 6.59 8.91
C ALA A 102 7.48 7.95 9.30
N HIS A 103 8.81 8.10 9.26
CA HIS A 103 9.46 9.38 9.53
C HIS A 103 9.07 10.46 8.52
N ASN A 104 9.00 10.10 7.24
CA ASN A 104 8.55 11.02 6.20
C ASN A 104 7.13 11.53 6.47
N ILE A 105 6.20 10.63 6.82
CA ILE A 105 4.81 11.01 7.12
C ILE A 105 4.72 11.88 8.38
N ILE A 106 5.43 11.52 9.45
CA ILE A 106 5.45 12.30 10.70
C ILE A 106 6.04 13.70 10.46
N GLY A 107 7.04 13.81 9.57
CA GLY A 107 7.66 15.09 9.21
C GLY A 107 6.81 15.99 8.32
N LEU A 108 5.70 15.52 7.76
CA LEU A 108 4.82 16.34 6.93
C LEU A 108 4.05 17.37 7.77
N ALA A 109 4.07 18.61 7.32
CA ALA A 109 3.15 19.62 7.83
C ALA A 109 1.71 19.30 7.37
N GLY A 110 0.91 18.68 8.24
CA GLY A 110 -0.50 18.40 8.00
C GLY A 110 -1.38 19.59 8.35
N TRP A 111 -1.76 20.40 7.35
CA TRP A 111 -2.71 21.50 7.59
C TRP A 111 -4.09 20.98 7.95
N ASP A 112 -4.69 21.56 8.98
CA ASP A 112 -6.05 21.25 9.38
C ASP A 112 -7.10 22.01 8.55
N MET A 113 -8.37 21.64 8.72
CA MET A 113 -9.48 22.24 7.98
C MET A 113 -9.62 23.75 8.22
N ASN A 114 -9.28 24.24 9.43
CA ASN A 114 -9.38 25.66 9.75
C ASN A 114 -8.31 26.46 9.00
N GLN A 115 -7.06 25.98 9.01
CA GLN A 115 -5.96 26.56 8.26
C GLN A 115 -6.27 26.61 6.75
N LEU A 116 -6.77 25.50 6.20
CA LEU A 116 -7.14 25.42 4.79
C LEU A 116 -8.27 26.39 4.44
N ASN A 117 -9.30 26.50 5.29
CA ASN A 117 -10.38 27.48 5.11
C ASN A 117 -9.87 28.93 5.14
N THR A 118 -8.96 29.25 6.06
CA THR A 118 -8.32 30.57 6.13
C THR A 118 -7.57 30.88 4.85
N TYR A 119 -6.73 29.96 4.36
CA TYR A 119 -5.99 30.16 3.11
C TYR A 119 -6.92 30.28 1.91
N TYR A 120 -7.97 29.44 1.83
CA TYR A 120 -8.97 29.52 0.79
C TYR A 120 -9.61 30.91 0.73
N ASN A 121 -10.01 31.46 1.88
CA ASN A 121 -10.64 32.78 1.95
C ASN A 121 -9.67 33.89 1.52
N ILE A 122 -8.43 33.88 2.01
CA ILE A 122 -7.39 34.85 1.61
C ILE A 122 -7.17 34.81 0.10
N LEU A 123 -7.06 33.61 -0.46
CA LEU A 123 -6.84 33.42 -1.90
C LEU A 123 -8.04 33.90 -2.73
N ASN A 124 -9.28 33.65 -2.29
CA ASN A 124 -10.46 34.14 -3.00
C ASN A 124 -10.61 35.66 -2.93
N SER A 125 -10.30 36.28 -1.79
CA SER A 125 -10.26 37.75 -1.70
C SER A 125 -9.19 38.33 -2.63
N ALA A 126 -8.01 37.71 -2.69
CA ALA A 126 -6.96 38.12 -3.62
C ALA A 126 -7.37 37.91 -5.09
N LEU A 127 -8.02 36.78 -5.40
CA LEU A 127 -8.54 36.49 -6.74
C LEU A 127 -9.55 37.54 -7.19
N SER A 128 -10.53 37.85 -6.33
CA SER A 128 -11.56 38.86 -6.57
C SER A 128 -10.95 40.25 -6.83
N LYS A 129 -9.91 40.65 -6.07
CA LYS A 129 -9.18 41.89 -6.35
C LYS A 129 -8.64 41.94 -7.78
N TYR A 130 -8.08 40.85 -8.29
CA TYR A 130 -7.53 40.82 -9.65
C TYR A 130 -8.61 40.71 -10.74
N ASP A 131 -9.75 40.06 -10.46
CA ASP A 131 -10.93 40.10 -11.34
C ASP A 131 -11.47 41.54 -11.49
N CYS A 132 -11.57 42.27 -10.37
CA CYS A 132 -11.93 43.69 -10.38
C CYS A 132 -10.89 44.50 -11.18
N ALA A 133 -9.59 44.29 -10.93
CA ALA A 133 -8.55 45.03 -11.65
C ALA A 133 -8.58 44.80 -13.17
N GLU A 134 -8.83 43.57 -13.63
CA GLU A 134 -9.00 43.27 -15.05
C GLU A 134 -10.20 44.03 -15.64
N THR A 135 -11.32 44.01 -14.92
CA THR A 135 -12.57 44.67 -15.30
C THR A 135 -12.42 46.20 -15.32
N ASP A 136 -11.77 46.79 -14.31
CA ASP A 136 -11.51 48.22 -14.18
C ASP A 136 -10.64 48.74 -15.33
N ILE A 137 -9.59 47.99 -15.71
CA ILE A 137 -8.74 48.36 -16.85
C ILE A 137 -9.56 48.40 -18.15
N VAL A 138 -10.42 47.40 -18.38
CA VAL A 138 -11.26 47.32 -19.58
C VAL A 138 -12.29 48.47 -19.58
N HIS A 139 -12.95 48.75 -18.46
CA HIS A 139 -13.90 49.86 -18.37
C HIS A 139 -13.23 51.23 -18.50
N ALA A 140 -12.02 51.41 -17.98
CA ALA A 140 -11.27 52.65 -18.18
C ALA A 140 -10.98 52.90 -19.67
N LEU A 141 -10.65 51.84 -20.43
CA LEU A 141 -10.47 51.92 -21.89
C LEU A 141 -11.79 52.24 -22.62
N GLN A 142 -12.90 51.65 -22.19
CA GLN A 142 -14.24 51.93 -22.74
C GLN A 142 -14.66 53.38 -22.49
N GLY A 143 -14.58 53.84 -21.24
CA GLY A 143 -14.94 55.21 -20.85
C GLY A 143 -14.05 56.26 -21.52
N TYR A 144 -12.76 55.96 -21.76
CA TYR A 144 -11.90 56.83 -22.56
C TYR A 144 -12.43 56.98 -24.00
N LYS A 145 -12.84 55.87 -24.63
CA LYS A 145 -13.36 55.89 -26.00
C LYS A 145 -14.69 56.67 -26.08
N GLU A 146 -15.57 56.49 -25.12
CA GLU A 146 -16.84 57.21 -25.03
C GLU A 146 -16.62 58.72 -24.87
N LYS A 147 -15.70 59.11 -23.99
CA LYS A 147 -15.40 60.53 -23.72
C LYS A 147 -14.66 61.24 -24.85
N HIS A 148 -13.77 60.54 -25.56
CA HIS A 148 -12.88 61.15 -26.55
C HIS A 148 -13.20 60.78 -28.00
N GLY A 149 -14.19 59.93 -28.25
CA GLY A 149 -14.58 59.45 -29.59
C GLY A 149 -13.53 58.59 -30.31
N LYS A 150 -12.41 58.27 -29.64
CA LYS A 150 -11.26 57.58 -30.23
C LYS A 150 -10.54 56.68 -29.24
N LYS A 151 -9.79 55.70 -29.75
CA LYS A 151 -8.94 54.83 -28.93
C LYS A 151 -7.70 55.59 -28.41
N PRO A 152 -7.11 55.17 -27.29
CA PRO A 152 -5.81 55.68 -26.84
C PRO A 152 -4.73 55.47 -27.91
N GLN A 153 -3.69 56.31 -27.86
CA GLN A 153 -2.52 56.17 -28.73
C GLN A 153 -1.79 54.83 -28.50
N ALA A 154 -1.15 54.31 -29.54
CA ALA A 154 -0.54 52.97 -29.53
C ALA A 154 0.43 52.74 -28.34
N HIS A 155 1.31 53.70 -28.04
CA HIS A 155 2.25 53.58 -26.92
C HIS A 155 1.56 53.50 -25.54
N LYS A 156 0.38 54.13 -25.38
CA LYS A 156 -0.43 54.02 -24.16
C LYS A 156 -1.14 52.67 -24.10
N MET A 157 -1.67 52.21 -25.24
CA MET A 157 -2.27 50.87 -25.36
C MET A 157 -1.28 49.76 -25.03
N ALA A 158 -0.02 49.89 -25.44
CA ALA A 158 1.03 48.93 -25.09
C ALA A 158 1.27 48.85 -23.57
N LYS A 159 1.44 50.01 -22.90
CA LYS A 159 1.59 50.06 -21.43
C LYS A 159 0.39 49.46 -20.70
N ILE A 160 -0.82 49.76 -21.16
CA ILE A 160 -2.04 49.19 -20.58
C ILE A 160 -2.14 47.69 -20.86
N GLY A 161 -1.71 47.24 -22.05
CA GLY A 161 -1.61 45.83 -22.40
C GLY A 161 -0.70 45.04 -21.46
N TYR A 162 0.50 45.54 -21.19
CA TYR A 162 1.43 44.93 -20.22
C TYR A 162 0.87 44.93 -18.79
N LEU A 163 0.22 46.03 -18.38
CA LEU A 163 -0.44 46.09 -17.07
C LEU A 163 -1.55 45.03 -16.95
N LEU A 164 -2.36 44.86 -17.99
CA LEU A 164 -3.41 43.85 -18.05
C LEU A 164 -2.84 42.43 -18.04
N GLU A 165 -1.74 42.20 -18.74
CA GLU A 165 -1.01 40.94 -18.73
C GLU A 165 -0.51 40.59 -17.33
N ASP A 166 0.11 41.54 -16.62
CA ASP A 166 0.59 41.36 -15.25
C ASP A 166 -0.55 40.99 -14.28
N VAL A 167 -1.69 41.68 -14.40
CA VAL A 167 -2.89 41.39 -13.60
C VAL A 167 -3.39 39.98 -13.88
N ARG A 168 -3.51 39.60 -15.16
CA ARG A 168 -3.91 38.24 -15.56
C ARG A 168 -2.93 37.17 -15.12
N GLY A 169 -1.64 37.45 -15.14
CA GLY A 169 -0.59 36.57 -14.64
C GLY A 169 -0.76 36.28 -13.15
N LYS A 170 -0.97 37.33 -12.34
CA LYS A 170 -1.24 37.20 -10.90
C LYS A 170 -2.55 36.45 -10.63
N HIS A 171 -3.60 36.79 -11.37
CA HIS A 171 -4.89 36.10 -11.31
C HIS A 171 -4.75 34.59 -11.58
N LYS A 172 -4.05 34.21 -12.66
CA LYS A 172 -3.76 32.81 -13.00
C LYS A 172 -2.93 32.09 -11.93
N ARG A 173 -1.93 32.77 -11.36
CA ARG A 173 -1.05 32.20 -10.32
C ARG A 173 -1.82 31.86 -9.05
N ILE A 174 -2.85 32.63 -8.68
CA ILE A 174 -3.68 32.39 -7.49
C ILE A 174 -4.64 31.21 -7.68
N LYS A 175 -5.15 30.98 -8.89
CA LYS A 175 -6.06 29.86 -9.18
C LYS A 175 -5.46 28.49 -8.86
N GLN A 176 -4.15 28.33 -9.03
CA GLN A 176 -3.50 27.04 -8.79
C GLN A 176 -3.50 26.65 -7.30
N PRO A 177 -3.01 27.49 -6.36
CA PRO A 177 -3.18 27.26 -4.93
C PRO A 177 -4.62 27.02 -4.49
N ILE A 178 -5.60 27.75 -5.04
CA ILE A 178 -7.02 27.54 -4.71
C ILE A 178 -7.43 26.08 -4.99
N ARG A 179 -7.07 25.55 -6.16
CA ARG A 179 -7.37 24.16 -6.53
C ARG A 179 -6.68 23.16 -5.59
N TYR A 180 -5.43 23.41 -5.22
CA TYR A 180 -4.73 22.54 -4.27
C TYR A 180 -5.39 22.54 -2.89
N VAL A 181 -5.77 23.71 -2.37
CA VAL A 181 -6.47 23.84 -1.10
C VAL A 181 -7.81 23.10 -1.13
N GLN A 182 -8.57 23.21 -2.22
CA GLN A 182 -9.83 22.46 -2.39
C GLN A 182 -9.61 20.95 -2.36
N VAL A 183 -8.57 20.42 -3.03
CA VAL A 183 -8.22 19.00 -2.98
C VAL A 183 -7.84 18.55 -1.56
N MET A 184 -7.10 19.39 -0.83
CA MET A 184 -6.73 19.10 0.56
C MET A 184 -7.96 19.12 1.50
N GLN A 185 -8.88 20.08 1.33
CA GLN A 185 -10.15 20.13 2.07
C GLN A 185 -11.01 18.90 1.78
N ASP A 186 -11.07 18.48 0.51
CA ASP A 186 -11.76 17.27 0.08
C ASP A 186 -11.13 16.02 0.71
N ALA A 187 -9.80 15.97 0.78
CA ALA A 187 -9.08 14.85 1.38
C ALA A 187 -9.39 14.68 2.87
N LEU A 188 -9.47 15.79 3.61
CA LEU A 188 -9.91 15.79 5.02
C LEU A 188 -11.38 15.40 5.14
N SER A 189 -12.26 15.97 4.31
CA SER A 189 -13.72 15.75 4.41
C SER A 189 -14.14 14.34 3.99
N LYS A 190 -13.41 13.73 3.05
CA LYS A 190 -13.73 12.43 2.46
C LYS A 190 -12.76 11.33 2.89
N ASN A 191 -11.90 11.59 3.88
CA ASN A 191 -10.90 10.67 4.42
C ASN A 191 -10.05 9.97 3.34
N TYR A 192 -9.41 10.76 2.46
CA TYR A 192 -8.55 10.19 1.43
C TYR A 192 -7.33 9.50 2.03
N SER A 193 -6.90 8.40 1.42
CA SER A 193 -5.56 7.87 1.65
C SER A 193 -4.51 8.82 1.08
N ILE A 194 -3.28 8.76 1.61
CA ILE A 194 -2.14 9.56 1.12
C ILE A 194 -1.93 9.34 -0.39
N GLY A 195 -2.04 8.10 -0.86
CA GLY A 195 -1.93 7.76 -2.28
C GLY A 195 -2.98 8.48 -3.14
N LYS A 196 -4.25 8.50 -2.69
CA LYS A 196 -5.33 9.20 -3.39
C LYS A 196 -5.14 10.71 -3.37
N LEU A 197 -4.73 11.28 -2.23
CA LEU A 197 -4.42 12.72 -2.14
C LEU A 197 -3.32 13.11 -3.14
N LYS A 198 -2.25 12.32 -3.22
CA LYS A 198 -1.16 12.53 -4.19
C LYS A 198 -1.67 12.49 -5.64
N GLU A 199 -2.52 11.51 -5.96
CA GLU A 199 -3.12 11.38 -7.29
C GLU A 199 -3.98 12.61 -7.63
N GLU A 200 -4.88 13.03 -6.75
CA GLU A 200 -5.76 14.18 -7.00
C GLU A 200 -4.99 15.50 -7.10
N LEU A 201 -3.95 15.71 -6.28
CA LEU A 201 -3.07 16.87 -6.39
C LEU A 201 -2.34 16.92 -7.74
N SER A 202 -1.96 15.77 -8.29
CA SER A 202 -1.30 15.69 -9.60
C SER A 202 -2.22 16.08 -10.76
N LYS A 203 -3.54 15.83 -10.64
CA LYS A 203 -4.53 16.12 -11.69
C LYS A 203 -4.87 17.61 -11.81
N VAL A 204 -4.81 18.36 -10.70
CA VAL A 204 -5.34 19.74 -10.64
C VAL A 204 -4.38 20.82 -11.15
N THR A 205 -3.36 20.47 -11.93
CA THR A 205 -2.43 21.42 -12.54
C THR A 205 -3.09 22.37 -13.56
N ASN A 206 -2.47 23.55 -13.72
CA ASN A 206 -2.90 24.57 -14.65
C ASN A 206 -2.69 24.10 -16.09
N VAL A 207 -3.78 23.85 -16.79
CA VAL A 207 -3.76 23.55 -18.24
C VAL A 207 -3.68 24.86 -19.03
N GLY A 208 -3.00 24.82 -20.17
CA GLY A 208 -2.97 25.93 -21.13
C GLY A 208 -4.38 26.35 -21.54
N TYR A 209 -4.59 27.66 -21.69
CA TYR A 209 -5.89 28.17 -22.13
C TYR A 209 -6.16 27.77 -23.58
N ARG A 210 -7.33 27.17 -23.83
CA ARG A 210 -7.80 26.85 -25.19
C ARG A 210 -8.74 27.95 -25.66
N GLY A 211 -8.32 28.70 -26.68
CA GLY A 211 -9.14 29.72 -27.31
C GLY A 211 -10.45 29.17 -27.87
N ARG A 212 -11.53 29.92 -27.67
CA ARG A 212 -12.90 29.52 -28.06
C ARG A 212 -13.47 30.33 -29.22
N THR A 213 -12.80 31.42 -29.59
CA THR A 213 -13.32 32.41 -30.54
C THR A 213 -12.32 32.69 -31.66
N GLU A 214 -12.82 33.20 -32.78
CA GLU A 214 -11.99 33.68 -33.89
C GLU A 214 -10.99 34.76 -33.48
N TYR A 215 -11.35 35.59 -32.49
CA TYR A 215 -10.45 36.62 -31.93
C TYR A 215 -9.18 36.03 -31.33
N TYR A 216 -9.24 34.84 -30.73
CA TYR A 216 -8.04 34.18 -30.23
C TYR A 216 -7.09 33.79 -31.38
N LYS A 217 -7.64 33.26 -32.48
CA LYS A 217 -6.86 32.93 -33.68
C LYS A 217 -6.27 34.18 -34.32
N ALA A 218 -7.05 35.26 -34.40
CA ALA A 218 -6.60 36.53 -34.94
C ALA A 218 -5.42 37.10 -34.14
N VAL A 219 -5.45 37.01 -32.80
CA VAL A 219 -4.34 37.44 -31.95
C VAL A 219 -3.10 36.57 -32.16
N LEU A 220 -3.24 35.24 -32.25
CA LEU A 220 -2.09 34.37 -32.54
C LEU A 220 -1.42 34.72 -33.87
N ASN A 221 -2.21 34.96 -34.93
CA ASN A 221 -1.68 35.38 -36.23
C ASN A 221 -0.92 36.72 -36.17
N ILE A 222 -1.26 37.61 -35.24
CA ILE A 222 -0.56 38.89 -35.04
C ILE A 222 0.75 38.69 -34.28
N LEU A 223 0.80 37.72 -33.36
CA LEU A 223 1.96 37.45 -32.53
C LEU A 223 3.08 36.68 -33.26
N GLY A 224 2.73 35.95 -34.33
CA GLY A 224 3.65 35.10 -35.09
C GLY A 224 3.52 33.65 -34.67
#